data_AF-A0AAV5T4G6-F1
#
_entry.id   AF-A0AAV5T4G6-F1
#
_cell.length_a   1.000
_cell.length_b   1.000
_cell.length_c   1.000
_cell.angle_alpha   90.00
_cell.angle_beta   90.00
_cell.angle_gamma   90.00
#
_symmetry.space_group_name_H-M   'P 1'
#
loop_
_entity.id
_entity.type
_entity.pdbx_description
1 polymer ?
#
loop_
_entity_poly.entity_id
_entity_poly.type
_entity_poly.pdbx_seq_one_letter_code
_entity_poly.pdbx_strand_id
1 'polypeptide(L)' 'AVLLPLAALVSIAAPHCTGSDHQSCGSWKRKSYCSNNDVETVKLYCGVTCGLCTTSGHQTELGGGDTLADCEDANT' A
#
# COMPACT_ATOMS: atom_id res chain seq x y z
N ALA A 1 41.33 -9.32 8.44
CA ALA A 1 40.28 -8.38 7.99
C ALA A 1 38.94 -9.09 8.13
N VAL A 2 38.07 -8.64 9.03
CA VAL A 2 36.73 -9.21 9.24
C VAL A 2 35.78 -8.43 8.34
N LEU A 3 35.36 -9.04 7.24
CA LEU A 3 34.33 -8.51 6.35
C LEU A 3 32.98 -8.59 7.08
N LEU A 4 32.55 -7.47 7.67
CA LEU A 4 31.19 -7.31 8.18
C LEU A 4 30.23 -7.30 6.98
N PRO A 5 29.30 -8.27 6.85
CA PRO A 5 28.26 -8.14 5.85
C PRO A 5 27.35 -7.01 6.33
N LEU A 6 27.22 -5.94 5.54
CA LEU A 6 26.13 -4.99 5.71
C LEU A 6 24.84 -5.78 5.48
N ALA A 7 24.22 -6.27 6.55
CA ALA A 7 22.88 -6.80 6.50
C ALA A 7 21.95 -5.62 6.16
N ALA A 8 21.65 -5.46 4.88
CA ALA A 8 20.60 -4.56 4.44
C ALA A 8 19.29 -5.08 5.06
N LEU A 9 18.75 -4.34 6.02
CA LEU A 9 17.38 -4.53 6.51
C LEU A 9 16.46 -4.20 5.34
N VAL A 10 16.12 -5.21 4.54
CA VAL A 10 15.04 -5.10 3.57
C VAL A 10 13.76 -5.03 4.40
N SER A 11 13.30 -3.82 4.70
CA SER A 11 11.97 -3.60 5.23
C SER A 11 10.98 -4.09 4.18
N ILE A 12 10.50 -5.31 4.35
CA ILE A 12 9.42 -5.87 3.56
C ILE A 12 8.16 -5.21 4.09
N ALA A 13 7.82 -4.02 3.58
CA ALA A 13 6.50 -3.45 3.81
C ALA A 13 5.51 -4.46 3.21
N ALA A 14 4.69 -5.09 4.07
CA ALA A 14 3.67 -6.00 3.58
C ALA A 14 2.67 -5.17 2.73
N PRO A 15 2.42 -5.55 1.48
CA PRO A 15 1.62 -4.80 0.47
C PRO A 15 0.13 -4.75 0.78
N HIS A 16 -0.35 -3.71 1.41
CA HIS A 16 -1.67 -3.64 2.05
C HIS A 16 -2.81 -3.26 1.09
N CYS A 17 -2.99 -4.02 0.01
CA CYS A 17 -4.19 -3.97 -0.82
C CYS A 17 -5.22 -5.00 -0.31
N THR A 18 -6.33 -4.53 0.25
CA THR A 18 -7.35 -5.39 0.91
C THR A 18 -8.67 -5.48 0.13
N GLY A 19 -8.67 -4.96 -1.10
CA GLY A 19 -9.87 -4.88 -1.95
C GLY A 19 -10.93 -3.89 -1.49
N SER A 20 -10.81 -3.33 -0.28
CA SER A 20 -11.81 -2.45 0.33
C SER A 20 -11.17 -1.23 1.00
N ASP A 21 -11.82 -0.08 0.84
CA ASP A 21 -11.37 1.16 1.47
C ASP A 21 -12.06 1.44 2.80
N HIS A 22 -11.42 2.26 3.62
CA HIS A 22 -12.05 2.89 4.78
C HIS A 22 -13.21 3.80 4.34
N GLN A 23 -14.32 3.76 5.08
CA GLN A 23 -15.56 4.53 4.77
C GLN A 23 -15.34 6.04 4.56
N SER A 24 -14.28 6.62 5.15
CA SER A 24 -13.97 8.04 5.03
C SER A 24 -13.21 8.42 3.75
N CYS A 25 -12.78 7.47 2.92
CA CYS A 25 -11.93 7.73 1.76
C CYS A 25 -12.57 8.67 0.73
N GLY A 26 -13.90 8.65 0.56
CA GLY A 26 -14.59 9.64 -0.29
C GLY A 26 -14.43 11.09 0.19
N SER A 27 -14.32 11.31 1.50
CA SER A 27 -14.03 12.63 2.07
C SER A 27 -12.55 12.98 2.06
N TRP A 28 -11.69 12.00 2.32
CA TRP A 28 -10.24 12.19 2.34
C TRP A 28 -9.66 12.42 0.94
N LYS A 29 -10.14 11.72 -0.09
CA LYS A 29 -9.76 11.98 -1.48
C LYS A 29 -9.98 13.44 -1.89
N ARG A 30 -11.11 14.04 -1.49
CA ARG A 30 -11.42 15.46 -1.73
C ARG A 30 -10.47 16.43 -0.99
N LYS A 31 -9.78 15.96 0.05
CA LYS A 31 -8.76 16.69 0.81
C LYS A 31 -7.33 16.30 0.40
N SER A 32 -7.17 15.79 -0.82
CA SER A 32 -5.87 15.39 -1.40
C SER A 32 -5.14 14.29 -0.63
N TYR A 33 -5.86 13.43 0.09
CA TYR A 33 -5.27 12.35 0.87
C TYR A 33 -4.38 11.42 0.04
N CYS A 34 -4.80 11.09 -1.19
CA CYS A 34 -4.05 10.21 -2.09
C CYS A 34 -2.65 10.74 -2.46
N SER A 35 -2.40 12.04 -2.31
CA SER A 35 -1.14 12.68 -2.68
C SER A 35 -0.36 13.22 -1.47
N ASN A 36 -1.04 13.44 -0.35
CA ASN A 36 -0.45 14.06 0.84
C ASN A 36 0.11 13.03 1.85
N ASN A 37 -0.11 11.74 1.63
CA ASN A 37 0.35 10.67 2.51
C ASN A 37 1.30 9.74 1.74
N ASP A 38 2.09 8.96 2.48
CA ASP A 38 2.94 7.95 1.88
C ASP A 38 2.10 6.86 1.20
N VAL A 39 2.66 6.29 0.13
CA VAL A 39 1.97 5.34 -0.73
C VAL A 39 1.45 4.12 0.04
N GLU A 40 2.18 3.69 1.07
CA GLU A 40 1.82 2.53 1.86
C GLU A 40 0.64 2.83 2.80
N THR A 41 0.66 3.98 3.48
CA THR A 41 -0.51 4.47 4.23
C THR A 41 -1.72 4.66 3.32
N VAL A 42 -1.52 5.18 2.09
CA VAL A 42 -2.63 5.36 1.15
C VAL A 42 -3.23 4.03 0.75
N LYS A 43 -2.41 3.04 0.39
CA LYS A 43 -2.90 1.70 0.03
C LYS A 43 -3.65 1.06 1.20
N LEU A 44 -3.14 1.19 2.43
CA LEU A 44 -3.71 0.59 3.64
C LEU A 44 -5.15 1.05 3.90
N TYR A 45 -5.44 2.34 3.70
CA TYR A 45 -6.75 2.89 4.03
C TYR A 45 -7.62 3.16 2.82
N CYS A 46 -7.06 3.66 1.72
CA CYS A 46 -7.78 4.18 0.56
C CYS A 46 -7.20 3.69 -0.78
N GLY A 47 -6.59 2.51 -0.79
CA GLY A 47 -5.88 1.98 -1.96
C GLY A 47 -6.75 1.91 -3.21
N VAL A 48 -8.00 1.48 -3.09
CA VAL A 48 -8.92 1.37 -4.24
C VAL A 48 -9.37 2.77 -4.68
N THR A 49 -9.80 3.61 -3.74
CA THR A 49 -10.26 4.98 -3.98
C THR A 49 -9.19 5.84 -4.66
N CYS A 50 -7.93 5.60 -4.30
CA CYS A 50 -6.75 6.29 -4.85
C CYS A 50 -6.14 5.58 -6.06
N GLY A 51 -6.65 4.41 -6.47
CA GLY A 51 -6.23 3.69 -7.67
C GLY A 51 -4.92 2.91 -7.56
N LEU A 52 -4.42 2.72 -6.34
CA LEU A 52 -3.21 1.93 -6.04
C LEU A 52 -3.53 0.44 -5.87
N CYS A 53 -4.77 0.12 -5.52
CA CYS A 53 -5.28 -1.23 -5.34
C CYS A 53 -6.52 -1.46 -6.20
N THR A 54 -6.77 -2.72 -6.55
CA THR A 54 -8.01 -3.18 -7.18
C THR A 54 -8.99 -3.66 -6.10
N THR A 55 -10.27 -3.78 -6.46
CA THR A 55 -11.29 -4.35 -5.56
C THR A 55 -11.08 -5.82 -5.25
N SER A 56 -10.19 -6.50 -5.99
CA SER A 56 -9.84 -7.90 -5.78
C SER A 56 -8.65 -8.09 -4.83
N GLY A 57 -8.12 -7.01 -4.23
CA GLY A 57 -6.98 -7.09 -3.31
C GLY A 57 -5.61 -6.99 -3.98
N HIS A 58 -5.54 -6.90 -5.31
CA HIS A 58 -4.26 -6.79 -6.02
C HIS A 58 -3.80 -5.33 -6.18
N GLN A 59 -2.48 -5.14 -6.24
CA GLN A 59 -1.88 -3.84 -6.58
C GLN A 59 -2.09 -3.50 -8.06
N THR A 60 -2.28 -2.22 -8.36
CA THR A 60 -2.21 -1.71 -9.73
C THR A 60 -0.77 -1.37 -10.09
N GLU A 61 -0.51 -1.04 -11.35
CA GLU A 61 0.80 -0.50 -11.77
C GLU A 61 1.20 0.74 -10.97
N LEU A 62 0.23 1.59 -10.59
CA LEU A 62 0.47 2.77 -9.72
C LEU A 62 0.83 2.36 -8.29
N GLY A 63 0.30 1.23 -7.82
CA GLY A 63 0.61 0.64 -6.53
C GLY A 63 1.96 -0.08 -6.48
N GLY A 64 2.67 -0.25 -7.60
CA GLY A 64 3.94 -1.00 -7.63
C GLY A 64 3.85 -2.36 -8.31
N GLY A 65 2.67 -2.73 -8.82
CA GLY A 65 2.45 -3.95 -9.61
C GLY A 65 2.86 -5.24 -8.90
N ASP A 66 3.27 -6.24 -9.67
CA ASP A 66 3.60 -7.59 -9.17
C ASP A 66 4.93 -7.68 -8.40
N THR A 67 5.61 -6.55 -8.17
CA THR A 67 6.93 -6.53 -7.51
C THR A 67 6.85 -6.69 -5.99
N LEU A 68 5.65 -6.60 -5.44
CA LEU A 68 5.37 -6.75 -4.02
C LEU A 68 4.18 -7.71 -3.91
N ALA A 69 4.19 -8.61 -2.92
CA ALA A 69 3.17 -9.66 -2.75
C ALA A 69 1.72 -9.10 -2.69
N ASP A 70 0.72 -9.96 -2.57
CA ASP A 70 -0.63 -9.52 -2.17
C ASP A 70 -0.73 -9.60 -0.63
N CYS A 71 -1.31 -8.61 0.06
CA CYS A 71 -1.55 -8.74 1.50
C CYS A 71 -2.78 -9.59 1.81
N GLU A 72 -2.78 -10.12 3.03
CA GLU A 72 -4.00 -10.46 3.77
C GLU A 72 -4.64 -9.19 4.36
N ASP A 73 -5.97 -9.15 4.34
CA ASP A 73 -6.79 -7.97 4.61
C ASP A 73 -6.56 -7.36 6.01
N ALA A 74 -6.16 -6.08 6.09
CA ALA A 74 -6.01 -5.33 7.34
C ALA A 74 -7.29 -4.61 7.82
N ASN A 75 -8.36 -4.64 7.02
CA ASN A 75 -9.66 -4.02 7.32
C ASN A 75 -10.72 -5.02 7.85
N THR A 76 -10.32 -6.26 8.16
CA THR A 76 -11.17 -7.26 8.84
C THR A 76 -11.35 -6.96 10.32
#